data_AF-D1W5P6-F1
#
_entry.id   AF-D1W5P6-F1
#
_cell.length_a   1.000
_cell.length_b   1.000
_cell.length_c   1.000
_cell.angle_alpha   90.00
_cell.angle_beta   90.00
_cell.angle_gamma   90.00
#
_symmetry.space_group_name_H-M   'P 1'
#
loop_
_entity.id
_entity.type
_entity.pdbx_description
1 polymer ?
#
loop_
_entity_poly.entity_id
_entity_poly.type
_entity_poly.pdbx_seq_one_letter_code
_entity_poly.pdbx_strand_id
1 'polypeptide(L)'
;MIFAPHILQVKRVTPFQEDEFGHPIPNTGGVSWKTLCKCRCDDNTTKEFKSANGEVYRPNYHVVCEMRVNIKAGTEVRCLEGNCVRGEGKVYISKKTNYFNYSELWL
;
A
#
# COMPACT_ATOMS: atom_id res chain seq x y z
N MET A 1 -4.67 -6.39 20.71
CA MET A 1 -5.77 -6.42 19.73
C MET A 1 -5.78 -5.09 18.99
N ILE A 2 -5.38 -5.08 17.72
CA ILE A 2 -5.48 -3.89 16.86
C ILE A 2 -6.84 -3.97 16.18
N PHE A 3 -7.71 -2.97 16.38
CA PHE A 3 -8.98 -2.88 15.67
C PHE A 3 -8.69 -2.62 14.19
N ALA A 4 -8.84 -3.65 13.35
CA ALA A 4 -8.56 -3.62 11.91
C ALA A 4 -9.85 -3.90 11.10
N PRO A 5 -10.78 -2.93 11.05
CA PRO A 5 -12.06 -3.08 10.34
C PRO A 5 -11.89 -2.98 8.81
N HIS A 6 -10.75 -2.54 8.31
CA HIS A 6 -10.53 -2.30 6.88
C HIS A 6 -9.76 -3.45 6.24
N ILE A 7 -9.83 -3.52 4.91
CA ILE A 7 -9.10 -4.48 4.07
C ILE A 7 -8.14 -3.68 3.19
N LEU A 8 -6.84 -3.95 3.32
CA LEU A 8 -5.81 -3.36 2.48
C LEU A 8 -5.72 -4.12 1.15
N GLN A 9 -5.92 -3.40 0.05
CA GLN A 9 -5.65 -3.89 -1.29
C GLN A 9 -4.48 -3.14 -1.91
N VAL A 10 -3.63 -3.86 -2.62
CA VAL A 10 -2.52 -3.31 -3.39
C VAL A 10 -2.81 -3.40 -4.88
N LYS A 11 -2.50 -2.34 -5.61
CA LYS A 11 -2.55 -2.33 -7.07
C LYS A 11 -1.36 -3.13 -7.61
N ARG A 12 -1.63 -4.27 -8.23
CA ARG A 12 -0.63 -5.05 -8.96
C ARG A 12 -0.81 -4.75 -10.44
N VAL A 13 0.14 -4.00 -10.99
CA VAL A 13 0.27 -3.81 -12.43
C VAL A 13 1.06 -4.99 -12.96
N THR A 14 0.42 -5.84 -13.75
CA THR A 14 1.13 -6.92 -14.45
C THR A 14 1.69 -6.32 -15.73
N PRO A 15 3.02 -6.34 -15.95
CA PRO A 15 3.59 -5.85 -17.20
C PRO A 15 3.10 -6.71 -18.37
N PHE A 16 2.98 -6.11 -19.56
CA PHE A 16 2.70 -6.86 -20.78
C PHE A 16 3.78 -7.92 -20.96
N GLN A 17 3.38 -9.17 -21.17
CA GLN A 17 4.34 -10.19 -21.59
C GLN A 17 4.67 -9.95 -23.06
N GLU A 18 5.96 -10.00 -23.35
CA GLU A 18 6.49 -9.99 -24.70
C GLU A 18 6.66 -11.44 -25.15
N ASP A 19 6.19 -11.76 -26.36
CA ASP A 19 6.39 -13.07 -26.98
C ASP A 19 7.88 -13.27 -27.36
N GLU A 20 8.30 -14.47 -27.77
CA GLU A 20 9.71 -14.79 -28.12
C GLU A 20 10.29 -13.94 -29.29
N PHE A 21 9.45 -13.12 -29.93
CA PHE A 21 9.81 -12.17 -30.99
C PHE A 21 9.72 -10.69 -30.56
N GLY A 22 9.55 -10.38 -29.28
CA GLY A 22 9.54 -8.99 -28.76
C GLY A 22 8.27 -8.21 -29.09
N HIS A 23 7.17 -8.90 -29.44
CA HIS A 23 5.87 -8.27 -29.65
C HIS A 23 5.06 -8.30 -28.35
N PRO A 24 4.42 -7.18 -27.95
CA PRO A 24 3.54 -7.16 -26.79
C PRO A 24 2.28 -7.95 -27.10
N ILE A 25 2.01 -9.02 -26.33
CA ILE A 25 0.81 -9.82 -26.49
C ILE A 25 -0.41 -8.96 -26.11
N PRO A 26 -1.36 -8.71 -27.02
CA PRO A 26 -2.56 -7.97 -26.69
C PRO A 26 -3.34 -8.76 -25.64
N ASN A 27 -3.80 -8.07 -24.59
CA ASN A 27 -4.59 -8.60 -23.46
C ASN A 27 -3.82 -9.20 -22.25
N THR A 28 -2.48 -9.12 -22.23
CA THR A 28 -1.68 -9.64 -21.08
C THR A 28 -1.31 -8.57 -20.04
N GLY A 29 -1.62 -7.30 -20.29
CA GLY A 29 -1.43 -6.20 -19.35
C GLY A 29 -2.72 -5.85 -18.63
N GLY A 30 -2.74 -6.01 -17.31
CA GLY A 30 -3.93 -5.74 -16.48
C GLY A 30 -3.57 -5.14 -15.13
N VAL A 31 -4.40 -4.20 -14.69
CA VAL A 31 -4.39 -3.68 -13.32
C VAL A 31 -5.30 -4.56 -12.48
N SER A 32 -4.71 -5.34 -11.57
CA SER A 32 -5.47 -6.16 -10.63
C SER A 32 -5.29 -5.64 -9.21
N TRP A 33 -6.37 -5.57 -8.45
CA TRP A 33 -6.32 -5.24 -7.04
C TRP A 33 -6.22 -6.54 -6.24
N LYS A 34 -5.13 -6.70 -5.50
CA LYS A 34 -4.91 -7.86 -4.64
C LYS A 34 -5.17 -7.49 -3.20
N THR A 35 -6.12 -8.18 -2.57
CA THR A 35 -6.32 -8.11 -1.12
C THR A 35 -5.11 -8.71 -0.41
N LEU A 36 -4.48 -7.91 0.45
CA LEU A 36 -3.35 -8.36 1.25
C LEU A 36 -3.84 -8.88 2.59
N CYS A 37 -4.33 -8.00 3.46
CA CYS A 37 -4.66 -8.28 4.85
C CYS A 37 -5.64 -7.23 5.39
N LYS A 38 -6.15 -7.46 6.60
CA LYS A 38 -6.92 -6.44 7.30
C LYS A 38 -5.98 -5.35 7.83
N CYS A 39 -6.43 -4.12 7.80
CA CYS A 39 -5.69 -2.95 8.26
C CYS A 39 -6.57 -1.99 9.05
N ARG A 40 -5.91 -1.11 9.79
CA ARG A 40 -6.46 0.08 10.39
C ARG A 40 -5.97 1.28 9.59
N CYS A 41 -6.87 2.10 9.11
CA CYS A 41 -6.54 3.36 8.41
C CYS A 41 -6.90 4.50 9.35
N ASP A 42 -5.93 5.34 9.66
CA ASP A 42 -6.02 6.48 10.57
C ASP A 42 -5.62 7.74 9.77
N ASP A 43 -6.40 8.82 9.92
CA ASP A 43 -6.12 10.09 9.28
C ASP A 43 -4.91 10.74 9.98
N ASN A 44 -3.79 10.87 9.26
CA ASN A 44 -2.51 11.24 9.83
C ASN A 44 -1.98 12.58 9.28
N THR A 45 -2.89 13.40 8.74
CA THR A 45 -2.63 14.73 8.15
C THR A 45 -1.87 15.70 9.07
N THR A 46 -1.78 15.40 10.37
CA THR A 46 -1.11 16.23 11.39
C THR A 46 0.34 15.82 11.69
N LYS A 47 0.84 14.65 11.23
CA LYS A 47 2.22 14.22 11.54
C LYS A 47 3.17 14.44 10.38
N GLU A 48 4.23 15.18 10.67
CA GLU A 48 5.33 15.43 9.74
C GLU A 48 6.48 14.44 10.01
N PHE A 49 6.90 13.71 8.98
CA PHE A 49 8.07 12.83 9.06
C PHE A 49 9.26 13.54 8.44
N LYS A 50 10.26 13.83 9.28
CA LYS A 50 11.56 14.33 8.82
C LYS A 50 12.41 13.13 8.42
N SER A 51 12.73 13.01 7.14
CA SER A 51 13.70 12.04 6.65
C SER A 51 15.11 12.50 7.01
N ALA A 52 16.06 11.55 7.10
CA ALA A 52 17.47 11.85 7.38
C ALA A 52 18.12 12.77 6.34
N ASN A 53 17.51 12.86 5.14
CA ASN A 53 17.92 13.76 4.06
C ASN A 53 17.34 15.19 4.18
N GLY A 54 16.63 15.51 5.28
CA GLY A 54 16.00 16.83 5.48
C GLY A 54 14.65 17.03 4.79
N GLU A 55 14.20 16.04 4.01
CA GLU A 55 12.89 16.07 3.37
C GLU A 55 11.77 15.83 4.40
N VAL A 56 10.79 16.74 4.42
CA VAL A 56 9.61 16.65 5.28
C VAL A 56 8.48 16.01 4.47
N TYR A 57 8.10 14.80 4.87
CA TYR A 57 6.97 14.08 4.28
C TYR A 57 5.74 14.23 5.17
N ARG A 58 4.62 14.63 4.56
CA ARG A 58 3.32 14.76 5.22
C ARG A 58 2.36 13.73 4.63
N PRO A 59 2.37 12.49 5.13
CA PRO A 59 1.40 11.50 4.70
C PRO A 59 0.01 11.87 5.21
N ASN A 60 -0.97 11.73 4.33
CA ASN A 60 -2.37 12.01 4.63
C ASN A 60 -2.97 10.87 5.47
N TYR A 61 -2.53 9.63 5.25
CA TYR A 61 -3.08 8.46 5.93
C TYR A 61 -1.98 7.59 6.55
N HIS A 62 -2.24 7.07 7.75
CA HIS A 62 -1.44 6.05 8.41
C HIS A 62 -2.21 4.74 8.42
N VAL A 63 -1.65 3.72 7.78
CA VAL A 63 -2.26 2.40 7.63
C VAL A 63 -1.44 1.37 8.37
N VAL A 64 -2.03 0.72 9.37
CA VAL A 64 -1.42 -0.35 10.16
C VAL A 64 -2.04 -1.68 9.79
N CYS A 65 -1.26 -2.59 9.25
CA CYS A 65 -1.66 -3.91 8.80
C CYS A 65 -1.32 -4.96 9.84
N GLU A 66 -2.25 -5.86 10.19
CA GLU A 66 -2.07 -6.87 11.23
C GLU A 66 -1.00 -7.93 10.91
N MET A 67 -0.65 -8.07 9.63
CA MET A 67 0.37 -8.99 9.13
C MET A 67 1.53 -8.23 8.49
N ARG A 68 2.69 -8.87 8.45
CA ARG A 68 3.85 -8.42 7.68
C ARG A 68 3.56 -8.41 6.18
N VAL A 69 3.34 -7.22 5.64
CA VAL A 69 3.26 -6.97 4.19
C VAL A 69 4.52 -6.28 3.69
N ASN A 70 5.01 -6.70 2.52
CA ASN A 70 6.15 -6.10 1.85
C ASN A 70 5.65 -5.24 0.68
N ILE A 71 5.32 -3.97 0.96
CA ILE A 71 4.87 -3.01 -0.04
C ILE A 71 5.99 -2.01 -0.30
N LYS A 72 6.36 -1.82 -1.57
CA LYS A 72 7.40 -0.86 -1.94
C LYS A 72 6.83 0.55 -1.90
N ALA A 73 7.67 1.52 -1.49
CA ALA A 73 7.36 2.93 -1.68
C ALA A 73 7.05 3.18 -3.16
N GLY A 74 5.98 3.90 -3.42
CA GLY A 74 5.46 4.19 -4.73
C GLY A 74 4.38 3.24 -5.24
N THR A 75 4.02 2.21 -4.48
CA THR A 75 2.90 1.31 -4.85
C THR A 75 1.58 1.97 -4.46
N GLU A 76 0.60 1.93 -5.36
CA GLU A 76 -0.77 2.36 -5.06
C GLU A 76 -1.47 1.30 -4.19
N VAL A 77 -2.05 1.75 -3.09
CA VAL A 77 -2.86 0.92 -2.20
C VAL A 77 -4.16 1.61 -1.88
N ARG A 78 -5.17 0.82 -1.56
CA ARG A 78 -6.47 1.30 -1.10
C ARG A 78 -6.95 0.49 0.09
N CYS A 79 -7.47 1.18 1.08
CA CYS A 79 -8.12 0.62 2.26
C CYS A 79 -9.63 0.61 2.01
N LEU A 80 -10.20 -0.58 1.94
CA LEU A 80 -11.64 -0.78 1.88
C LEU A 80 -12.21 -0.93 3.28
N GLU A 81 -13.23 -0.16 3.62
CA GLU A 81 -14.13 -0.42 4.73
C GLU A 81 -15.43 -0.99 4.17
N GLY A 82 -15.58 -2.32 4.22
CA GLY A 82 -16.74 -2.99 3.61
C GLY A 82 -16.82 -2.71 2.11
N ASN A 83 -17.77 -1.86 1.70
CA ASN A 83 -17.97 -1.44 0.30
C ASN A 83 -17.43 -0.02 -0.01
N CYS A 84 -16.92 0.72 0.97
CA CYS A 84 -16.41 2.08 0.77
C CYS A 84 -14.88 2.11 0.76
N VAL A 85 -14.27 2.89 -0.12
CA VAL A 85 -12.82 3.17 -0.05
C VAL A 85 -12.63 4.27 0.98
N ARG A 86 -12.00 3.94 2.11
CA ARG A 86 -11.76 4.89 3.20
C ARG A 86 -10.47 5.69 3.04
N GLY A 87 -9.48 5.09 2.38
CA GLY A 87 -8.24 5.77 2.05
C GLY A 87 -7.58 5.11 0.86
N GLU A 88 -7.31 5.87 -0.19
CA GLU A 88 -6.53 5.44 -1.35
C GLU A 88 -5.34 6.37 -1.50
N GLY A 89 -4.18 5.81 -1.84
CA GLY A 89 -2.99 6.60 -2.00
C GLY A 89 -1.78 5.79 -2.41
N LYS A 90 -0.71 6.50 -2.71
CA LYS A 90 0.59 5.91 -3.02
C LYS A 90 1.36 5.76 -1.72
N VAL A 91 1.92 4.59 -1.45
CA VAL A 91 2.73 4.38 -0.25
C VAL A 91 3.98 5.25 -0.32
N TYR A 92 4.11 6.23 0.56
CA TYR A 92 5.32 7.05 0.70
C TYR A 92 6.35 6.34 1.57
N ILE A 93 5.92 5.87 2.74
CA ILE A 93 6.79 5.23 3.71
C ILE A 93 6.21 3.86 4.04
N SER A 94 7.05 2.83 4.01
CA SER A 94 6.70 1.50 4.51
C SER A 94 7.68 1.14 5.63
N LYS A 95 7.15 0.87 6.81
CA LYS A 95 7.93 0.31 7.91
C LYS A 95 7.44 -1.09 8.21
N LYS A 96 8.38 -2.02 8.28
CA LYS A 96 8.15 -3.38 8.77
C LYS A 96 8.76 -3.47 10.14
N THR A 97 7.97 -3.83 11.13
CA THR A 97 8.51 -4.10 12.47
C THR A 97 9.02 -5.53 12.48
N ASN A 98 10.24 -5.73 12.98
CA ASN A 98 10.85 -7.08 13.02
C ASN A 98 10.41 -7.88 14.25
N TYR A 99 10.04 -7.16 15.32
CA TYR A 99 9.63 -7.76 16.60
C TYR A 99 8.13 -8.01 16.70
N PHE A 100 7.33 -7.05 16.20
CA PHE A 100 5.90 -7.19 16.10
C PHE A 100 5.53 -7.56 14.67
N ASN A 101 4.76 -8.63 14.49
CA ASN A 101 4.35 -9.17 13.18
C ASN A 101 3.35 -8.29 12.40
N TYR A 102 3.39 -6.97 12.59
CA TYR A 102 2.57 -5.99 11.87
C TYR A 102 3.43 -5.11 10.96
N SER A 103 2.80 -4.53 9.94
CA SER A 103 3.42 -3.55 9.04
C SER A 103 2.71 -2.21 9.13
N GLU A 104 3.47 -1.13 8.99
CA GLU A 104 2.94 0.24 8.96
C GLU A 104 3.26 0.88 7.61
N LEU A 105 2.27 1.57 7.07
CA LEU A 105 2.33 2.23 5.78
C LEU A 105 1.84 3.65 5.96
N TRP A 106 2.47 4.58 5.28
CA TRP A 106 2.03 5.97 5.21
C TRP A 106 1.72 6.29 3.76
N LEU A 107 0.49 6.76 3.53
CA LEU A 107 -0.05 7.18 2.24
C LEU A 107 -0.19 8.70 2.20
#